data_AF-A0A4Z2JAQ2-F1
#
_entry.id   AF-A0A4Z2JAQ2-F1
#
_cell.length_a   1.000
_cell.length_b   1.000
_cell.length_c   1.000
_cell.angle_alpha   90.00
_cell.angle_beta   90.00
_cell.angle_gamma   90.00
#
_symmetry.space_group_name_H-M   'P 1'
#
loop_
_entity.id
_entity.type
_entity.pdbx_description
1 polymer ?
#
loop_
_entity_poly.entity_id
_entity_poly.type
_entity_poly.pdbx_seq_one_letter_code
_entity_poly.pdbx_strand_id
1 'polypeptide(L)'
;MLLQQLGKSVEHCVFFGPPDAPAARHRYGRDAEEQGCIVGRLVDLDPEPKSRVEGGGQAGPTSSRGHGDLSGRRSSSLEIREKEIREKGSEILRDQLDAAQKELKLKDKECERLSQVRNQLEQELEELTASLFEEAHKMVNEANVKQAAAEKQLREAQGKIDVLQAEVTALKTLVLTSTPSSPNRQLHPQLQPPGARGAHKHGGGHVRNKSASGAFPSSPGKSETSSVSVEPEAKELSQLVQSAVENNSLTIEPVAMSALPIVKASAIECGGPKKCALSGMSRLCRHRIKLGDKGSYYYISPSSRTRITAVCNFFTYIRYIQQGLVRHDAEQMFWEVMRLRREMTVAKLGFYLTDQG
;
A
#
# COMPACT_ATOMS: atom_id res chain seq x y z
N MET A 1 19.69 17.41 -12.80
CA MET A 1 18.24 17.56 -13.07
C MET A 1 17.50 16.21 -13.12
N LEU A 2 17.94 15.21 -13.91
CA LEU A 2 17.36 13.84 -13.89
C LEU A 2 17.37 13.17 -12.51
N LEU A 3 18.45 13.32 -11.73
CA LEU A 3 18.53 12.83 -10.35
C LEU A 3 17.55 13.51 -9.38
N GLN A 4 17.21 14.78 -9.62
CA GLN A 4 16.27 15.55 -8.79
C GLN A 4 14.81 15.26 -9.15
N GLN A 5 14.55 14.84 -10.39
CA GLN A 5 13.27 14.31 -10.84
C GLN A 5 13.07 12.84 -10.38
N LEU A 6 14.14 12.06 -10.33
CA LEU A 6 14.13 10.67 -9.83
C LEU A 6 14.00 10.59 -8.31
N GLY A 7 14.63 11.50 -7.56
CA GLY A 7 14.49 11.60 -6.10
C GLY A 7 13.04 11.77 -5.63
N LYS A 8 12.25 12.59 -6.36
CA LYS A 8 10.81 12.79 -6.08
C LYS A 8 9.97 11.53 -6.29
N SER A 9 10.37 10.65 -7.22
CA SER A 9 9.68 9.38 -7.47
C SER A 9 9.99 8.33 -6.41
N VAL A 10 11.15 8.44 -5.74
CA VAL A 10 11.56 7.55 -4.64
C VAL A 10 10.93 7.98 -3.32
N GLU A 11 10.88 9.28 -3.02
CA GLU A 11 10.19 9.80 -1.82
C GLU A 11 8.73 9.35 -1.74
N HIS A 12 8.03 9.27 -2.88
CA HIS A 12 6.64 8.83 -2.95
C HIS A 12 6.45 7.30 -2.90
N CYS A 13 7.52 6.50 -3.01
CA CYS A 13 7.49 5.04 -2.85
C CYS A 13 7.76 4.57 -1.41
N VAL A 14 8.41 5.42 -0.61
CA VAL A 14 8.72 5.12 0.81
C VAL A 14 7.53 5.40 1.73
N PHE A 15 6.54 6.18 1.30
CA PHE A 15 5.31 6.40 2.06
C PHE A 15 4.46 5.12 2.09
N PHE A 16 4.62 4.38 3.19
CA PHE A 16 3.81 3.23 3.56
C PHE A 16 2.33 3.53 3.32
N GLY A 17 1.68 2.75 2.44
CA GLY A 17 0.23 2.75 2.31
C GLY A 17 -0.42 2.39 3.65
N PRO A 18 -1.68 2.82 3.86
CA PRO A 18 -2.36 2.67 5.14
C PRO A 18 -2.42 1.19 5.56
N PRO A 19 -2.30 0.90 6.87
CA PRO A 19 -2.52 -0.44 7.38
C PRO A 19 -4.04 -0.63 7.39
N ASP A 20 -4.60 -1.29 6.38
CA ASP A 20 -5.79 -2.13 6.51
C ASP A 20 -6.19 -2.70 5.16
N ALA A 21 -5.78 -3.94 4.92
CA ALA A 21 -6.51 -4.84 4.02
C ALA A 21 -6.37 -6.26 4.58
N PRO A 22 -7.48 -6.93 4.95
CA PRO A 22 -7.45 -8.30 5.42
C PRO A 22 -6.96 -9.22 4.29
N ALA A 23 -6.09 -10.16 4.65
CA ALA A 23 -5.46 -11.08 3.72
C ALA A 23 -6.50 -11.97 3.01
N ALA A 24 -6.74 -11.70 1.73
CA ALA A 24 -7.35 -12.65 0.82
C ALA A 24 -6.33 -13.76 0.52
N ARG A 25 -6.51 -14.92 1.13
CA ARG A 25 -5.85 -16.16 0.72
C ARG A 25 -6.44 -16.60 -0.61
N HIS A 26 -5.77 -16.29 -1.72
CA HIS A 26 -6.05 -16.97 -2.98
C HIS A 26 -4.87 -17.88 -3.34
N ARG A 27 -5.16 -19.19 -3.31
CA ARG A 27 -4.41 -20.18 -4.09
C ARG A 27 -4.74 -19.93 -5.56
N TYR A 28 -3.73 -19.90 -6.41
CA TYR A 28 -3.59 -20.62 -7.69
C TYR A 28 -2.34 -20.03 -8.37
N GLY A 29 -1.49 -20.85 -8.97
CA GLY A 29 -1.70 -21.28 -10.35
C GLY A 29 -0.64 -20.56 -11.17
N ARG A 30 0.36 -21.32 -11.62
CA ARG A 30 1.53 -20.84 -12.32
C ARG A 30 1.11 -20.52 -13.75
N ASP A 31 0.93 -19.25 -14.09
CA ASP A 31 0.90 -18.79 -15.49
C ASP A 31 1.66 -17.47 -15.59
N ALA A 32 2.77 -17.53 -16.32
CA ALA A 32 3.56 -16.39 -16.71
C ALA A 32 2.96 -15.84 -18.00
N GLU A 33 2.32 -14.67 -17.93
CA GLU A 33 1.98 -13.91 -19.13
C GLU A 33 2.91 -12.70 -19.29
N GLU A 34 3.78 -12.89 -20.28
CA GLU A 34 4.41 -11.91 -21.14
C GLU A 34 3.36 -10.89 -21.63
N GLN A 35 3.49 -9.62 -21.25
CA GLN A 35 2.78 -8.52 -21.89
C GLN A 35 3.79 -7.63 -22.61
N GLY A 36 3.88 -7.86 -23.92
CA GLY A 36 4.56 -7.04 -24.88
C GLY A 36 3.92 -5.66 -25.02
N CYS A 37 4.78 -4.69 -25.29
CA CYS A 37 4.41 -3.32 -25.63
C CYS A 37 3.72 -3.24 -27.01
N ILE A 38 2.69 -2.41 -27.10
CA ILE A 38 2.03 -1.90 -28.32
C ILE A 38 1.80 -0.41 -28.01
N VAL A 39 2.14 0.62 -28.78
CA VAL A 39 2.66 0.83 -30.14
C VAL A 39 3.13 2.30 -30.22
N GLY A 40 4.00 2.65 -31.18
CA GLY A 40 3.90 3.98 -31.82
C GLY A 40 5.12 4.50 -32.57
N ARG A 41 5.30 4.08 -33.83
CA ARG A 41 5.27 4.93 -35.05
C ARG A 41 5.95 4.21 -36.23
N LEU A 42 5.18 3.40 -36.94
CA LEU A 42 5.50 3.06 -38.34
C LEU A 42 4.97 4.23 -39.17
N VAL A 43 5.86 4.86 -39.94
CA VAL A 43 5.51 5.93 -40.88
C VAL A 43 4.68 5.33 -42.00
N ASP A 44 3.49 5.89 -42.23
CA ASP A 44 2.65 5.60 -43.39
C ASP A 44 3.46 5.78 -44.69
N LEU A 45 3.56 4.73 -45.48
CA LEU A 45 3.85 4.83 -46.91
C LEU A 45 2.69 4.18 -47.65
N ASP A 46 1.75 5.03 -48.06
CA ASP A 46 0.68 4.72 -49.01
C ASP A 46 1.21 4.87 -50.46
N PRO A 47 0.45 4.47 -51.51
CA PRO A 47 0.87 3.50 -52.51
C PRO A 47 1.45 4.10 -53.81
N GLU A 48 2.03 3.21 -54.63
CA GLU A 48 2.74 3.44 -55.91
C GLU A 48 2.22 4.55 -56.83
N PRO A 49 3.10 5.11 -57.70
CA PRO A 49 2.71 5.54 -59.03
C PRO A 49 3.34 4.67 -60.14
N LYS A 50 2.47 4.22 -61.04
CA LYS A 50 2.80 3.70 -62.37
C LYS A 50 3.68 4.68 -63.14
N SER A 51 4.73 4.20 -63.79
CA SER A 51 5.29 4.86 -64.98
C SER A 51 5.65 3.86 -66.08
N ARG A 52 4.80 3.89 -67.10
CA ARG A 52 5.12 3.65 -68.52
C ARG A 52 6.29 4.55 -68.93
N VAL A 53 7.25 4.05 -69.71
CA VAL A 53 7.85 4.71 -70.91
C VAL A 53 8.83 3.74 -71.60
N GLU A 54 8.67 3.67 -72.92
CA GLU A 54 9.57 3.11 -73.95
C GLU A 54 10.91 3.85 -74.09
N GLY A 55 11.91 3.17 -74.66
CA GLY A 55 13.13 3.75 -75.27
C GLY A 55 14.37 3.49 -74.41
N GLY A 56 15.48 2.93 -74.89
CA GLY A 56 16.05 2.87 -76.23
C GLY A 56 17.51 3.31 -76.10
N GLY A 57 18.48 2.41 -76.30
CA GLY A 57 19.91 2.74 -76.19
C GLY A 57 20.81 1.58 -76.61
N GLN A 58 21.48 1.78 -77.75
CA GLN A 58 22.40 0.86 -78.45
C GLN A 58 23.70 0.56 -77.68
N ALA A 59 24.23 -0.65 -77.86
CA ALA A 59 25.67 -0.89 -77.98
C ALA A 59 25.92 -2.09 -78.91
N GLY A 60 26.73 -1.86 -79.95
CA GLY A 60 27.06 -2.84 -81.00
C GLY A 60 28.05 -3.93 -80.59
N PRO A 61 28.35 -4.88 -81.50
CA PRO A 61 28.95 -6.17 -81.17
C PRO A 61 30.49 -6.15 -81.28
N THR A 62 31.17 -6.88 -80.38
CA THR A 62 32.57 -7.27 -80.58
C THR A 62 32.74 -8.79 -80.45
N SER A 63 32.93 -9.39 -81.62
CA SER A 63 33.75 -10.55 -81.99
C SER A 63 34.29 -11.51 -80.91
N SER A 64 33.92 -12.78 -81.11
CA SER A 64 34.77 -13.99 -81.09
C SER A 64 35.62 -14.32 -79.86
N ARG A 65 35.29 -15.44 -79.19
CA ARG A 65 36.18 -16.62 -79.04
C ARG A 65 35.45 -17.74 -78.32
N GLY A 66 35.52 -18.94 -78.90
CA GLY A 66 34.84 -20.12 -78.40
C GLY A 66 35.47 -20.70 -77.14
N HIS A 67 34.62 -21.21 -76.25
CA HIS A 67 34.71 -22.48 -75.52
C HIS A 67 33.53 -22.51 -74.54
N GLY A 68 32.58 -23.43 -74.65
CA GLY A 68 31.51 -23.46 -73.64
C GLY A 68 30.32 -24.40 -73.81
N ASP A 69 30.34 -25.40 -74.70
CA ASP A 69 29.15 -26.22 -74.92
C ASP A 69 28.96 -27.37 -73.91
N LEU A 70 29.67 -27.33 -72.78
CA LEU A 70 29.43 -28.18 -71.60
C LEU A 70 28.97 -27.39 -70.36
N SER A 71 28.92 -26.05 -70.45
CA SER A 71 28.56 -25.16 -69.34
C SER A 71 27.06 -24.82 -69.29
N GLY A 72 26.41 -24.70 -70.45
CA GLY A 72 25.00 -24.27 -70.54
C GLY A 72 23.98 -25.27 -69.98
N ARG A 73 24.25 -26.58 -70.08
CA ARG A 73 23.35 -27.63 -69.55
C ARG A 73 23.42 -27.78 -68.04
N ARG A 74 24.59 -27.49 -67.43
CA ARG A 74 24.75 -27.42 -65.97
C ARG A 74 24.13 -26.13 -65.41
N SER A 75 24.27 -25.00 -66.09
CA SER A 75 23.61 -23.74 -65.70
C SER A 75 22.08 -23.86 -65.73
N SER A 76 21.49 -24.42 -66.78
CA SER A 76 20.04 -24.62 -66.86
C SER A 76 19.51 -25.55 -65.75
N SER A 77 20.23 -26.63 -65.39
CA SER A 77 19.83 -27.52 -64.30
C SER A 77 19.97 -26.87 -62.91
N LEU A 78 20.94 -25.98 -62.72
CA LEU A 78 21.12 -25.23 -61.47
C LEU A 78 20.07 -24.13 -61.31
N GLU A 79 19.74 -23.41 -62.38
CA GLU A 79 18.70 -22.38 -62.38
C GLU A 79 17.31 -22.96 -62.08
N ILE A 80 16.98 -24.13 -62.63
CA ILE A 80 15.73 -24.84 -62.32
C ILE A 80 15.67 -25.18 -60.83
N ARG A 81 16.79 -25.68 -60.25
CA ARG A 81 16.86 -26.04 -58.84
C ARG A 81 16.80 -24.81 -57.92
N GLU A 82 17.43 -23.71 -58.29
CA GLU A 82 17.36 -22.44 -57.54
C GLU A 82 15.95 -21.85 -57.56
N LYS A 83 15.27 -21.92 -58.70
CA LYS A 83 13.87 -21.51 -58.83
C LYS A 83 12.96 -22.37 -57.96
N GLU A 84 13.17 -23.69 -57.96
CA GLU A 84 12.42 -24.63 -57.11
C GLU A 84 12.68 -24.38 -55.61
N ILE A 85 13.93 -24.12 -55.21
CA ILE A 85 14.27 -23.78 -53.81
C ILE A 85 13.60 -22.46 -53.41
N ARG A 86 13.61 -21.46 -54.28
CA ARG A 86 12.95 -20.15 -54.03
C ARG A 86 11.44 -20.30 -53.93
N GLU A 87 10.83 -21.13 -54.78
CA GLU A 87 9.41 -21.39 -54.78
C GLU A 87 8.98 -22.14 -53.51
N LYS A 88 9.70 -23.20 -53.13
CA LYS A 88 9.50 -23.92 -51.87
C LYS A 88 9.72 -23.05 -50.64
N GLY A 89 10.74 -22.20 -50.65
CA GLY A 89 10.99 -21.23 -49.58
C GLY A 89 9.87 -20.20 -49.47
N SER A 90 9.34 -19.73 -50.60
CA SER A 90 8.21 -18.80 -50.65
C SER A 90 6.92 -19.45 -50.15
N GLU A 91 6.71 -20.74 -50.44
CA GLU A 91 5.58 -21.52 -49.95
C GLU A 91 5.62 -21.68 -48.43
N ILE A 92 6.77 -22.08 -47.88
CA ILE A 92 6.97 -22.20 -46.42
C ILE A 92 6.72 -20.86 -45.72
N LEU A 93 7.24 -19.76 -46.27
CA LEU A 93 7.04 -18.44 -45.69
C LEU A 93 5.57 -18.00 -45.74
N ARG A 94 4.84 -18.34 -46.80
CA ARG A 94 3.38 -18.09 -46.89
C ARG A 94 2.62 -18.89 -45.84
N ASP A 95 2.92 -20.18 -45.68
CA ASP A 95 2.26 -21.03 -44.68
C ASP A 95 2.52 -20.53 -43.25
N GLN A 96 3.75 -20.11 -42.96
CA GLN A 96 4.12 -19.52 -41.66
C GLN A 96 3.37 -18.20 -41.41
N LEU A 97 3.26 -17.34 -42.43
CA LEU A 97 2.50 -16.10 -42.33
C LEU A 97 1.02 -16.38 -42.06
N ASP A 98 0.41 -17.32 -42.78
CA ASP A 98 -0.99 -17.71 -42.60
C ASP A 98 -1.25 -18.31 -41.20
N ALA A 99 -0.32 -19.13 -40.70
CA ALA A 99 -0.40 -19.68 -39.35
C ALA A 99 -0.32 -18.59 -38.28
N ALA A 100 0.65 -17.67 -38.41
CA ALA A 100 0.81 -16.54 -37.50
C ALA A 100 -0.42 -15.61 -37.51
N GLN A 101 -1.01 -15.36 -38.69
CA GLN A 101 -2.23 -14.55 -38.81
C GLN A 101 -3.44 -15.22 -38.15
N LYS A 102 -3.58 -16.54 -38.25
CA LYS A 102 -4.67 -17.28 -37.58
C LYS A 102 -4.50 -17.25 -36.06
N GLU A 103 -3.29 -17.44 -35.56
CA GLU A 103 -3.00 -17.35 -34.14
C GLU A 103 -3.29 -15.94 -33.60
N LEU A 104 -2.86 -14.90 -34.33
CA LEU A 104 -3.12 -13.52 -33.96
C LEU A 104 -4.63 -13.25 -33.88
N LYS A 105 -5.42 -13.68 -34.86
CA LYS A 105 -6.88 -13.54 -34.84
C LYS A 105 -7.55 -14.25 -33.66
N LEU A 106 -7.00 -15.37 -33.20
CA LEU A 106 -7.52 -16.05 -32.01
C LEU A 106 -7.17 -15.26 -30.75
N LYS A 107 -5.95 -14.74 -30.65
CA LYS A 107 -5.53 -13.86 -29.55
C LYS A 107 -6.33 -12.55 -29.52
N ASP A 108 -6.63 -11.94 -30.65
CA ASP A 108 -7.46 -10.74 -30.74
C ASP A 108 -8.86 -10.97 -30.16
N LYS A 109 -9.49 -12.12 -30.48
CA LYS A 109 -10.79 -12.50 -29.91
C LYS A 109 -10.74 -12.71 -28.40
N GLU A 110 -9.65 -13.30 -27.91
CA GLU A 110 -9.47 -13.50 -26.47
C GLU A 110 -9.23 -12.15 -25.76
N CYS A 111 -8.46 -11.25 -26.37
CA CYS A 111 -8.29 -9.88 -25.90
C CYS A 111 -9.61 -9.11 -25.85
N GLU A 112 -10.47 -9.24 -26.88
CA GLU A 112 -11.81 -8.65 -26.87
C GLU A 112 -12.66 -9.20 -25.73
N ARG A 113 -12.66 -10.52 -25.52
CA ARG A 113 -13.38 -11.18 -24.43
C ARG A 113 -12.89 -10.71 -23.06
N LEU A 114 -11.57 -10.63 -22.85
CA LEU A 114 -10.96 -10.13 -21.61
C LEU A 114 -11.26 -8.65 -21.39
N SER A 115 -11.27 -7.85 -22.46
CA SER A 115 -11.63 -6.43 -22.42
C SER A 115 -13.07 -6.22 -21.95
N GLN A 116 -14.01 -7.07 -22.40
CA GLN A 116 -15.40 -7.05 -21.93
C GLN A 116 -15.51 -7.36 -20.44
N VAL A 117 -14.81 -8.42 -19.98
CA VAL A 117 -14.79 -8.79 -18.55
C VAL A 117 -14.21 -7.67 -17.70
N ARG A 118 -13.10 -7.05 -18.14
CA ARG A 118 -12.51 -5.90 -17.45
C ARG A 118 -13.51 -4.75 -17.33
N ASN A 119 -14.15 -4.36 -18.44
CA ASN A 119 -15.10 -3.24 -18.43
C ASN A 119 -16.30 -3.53 -17.51
N GLN A 120 -16.78 -4.77 -17.47
CA GLN A 120 -17.85 -5.17 -16.55
C GLN A 120 -17.42 -5.05 -15.09
N LEU A 121 -16.22 -5.53 -14.76
CA LEU A 121 -15.68 -5.41 -13.40
C LEU A 121 -15.43 -3.95 -13.01
N GLU A 122 -14.94 -3.12 -13.94
CA GLU A 122 -14.77 -1.68 -13.72
C GLU A 122 -16.12 -1.03 -13.39
N GLN A 123 -17.18 -1.36 -14.12
CA GLN A 123 -18.52 -0.85 -13.84
C GLN A 123 -19.06 -1.31 -12.47
N GLU A 124 -18.94 -2.60 -12.14
CA GLU A 124 -19.37 -3.12 -10.83
C GLU A 124 -18.61 -2.46 -9.67
N LEU A 125 -17.32 -2.18 -9.87
CA LEU A 125 -16.51 -1.45 -8.90
C LEU A 125 -16.94 0.00 -8.75
N GLU A 126 -17.25 0.69 -9.85
CA GLU A 126 -17.76 2.06 -9.82
C GLU A 126 -19.11 2.14 -9.09
N GLU A 127 -20.04 1.22 -9.38
CA GLU A 127 -21.35 1.14 -8.74
C GLU A 127 -21.24 0.85 -7.24
N LEU A 128 -20.40 -0.12 -6.84
CA LEU A 128 -20.14 -0.41 -5.44
C LEU A 128 -19.51 0.80 -4.73
N THR A 129 -18.55 1.46 -5.37
CA THR A 129 -17.89 2.65 -4.83
C THR A 129 -18.89 3.77 -4.58
N ALA A 130 -19.77 4.04 -5.55
CA ALA A 130 -20.84 5.03 -5.40
C ALA A 130 -21.77 4.70 -4.23
N SER A 131 -22.22 3.44 -4.12
CA SER A 131 -23.09 2.98 -3.04
C SER A 131 -22.45 3.13 -1.66
N LEU A 132 -21.15 2.81 -1.53
CA LEU A 132 -20.42 2.97 -0.27
C LEU A 132 -20.29 4.45 0.15
N PHE A 133 -20.06 5.35 -0.81
CA PHE A 133 -20.03 6.79 -0.52
C PHE A 133 -21.39 7.32 -0.08
N GLU A 134 -22.47 6.90 -0.75
CA GLU A 134 -23.83 7.28 -0.36
C GLU A 134 -24.16 6.81 1.06
N GLU A 135 -23.84 5.56 1.41
CA GLU A 135 -24.11 5.03 2.75
C GLU A 135 -23.25 5.73 3.81
N ALA A 136 -21.97 6.02 3.51
CA ALA A 136 -21.11 6.78 4.41
C ALA A 136 -21.66 8.20 4.65
N HIS A 137 -22.08 8.90 3.59
CA HIS A 137 -22.69 10.22 3.70
C HIS A 137 -23.98 10.18 4.53
N LYS A 138 -24.81 9.17 4.34
CA LYS A 138 -26.03 8.96 5.12
C LYS A 138 -25.71 8.76 6.60
N MET A 139 -24.77 7.88 6.95
CA MET A 139 -24.36 7.65 8.34
C MET A 139 -23.85 8.92 9.02
N VAL A 140 -23.03 9.71 8.32
CA VAL A 140 -22.52 10.99 8.83
C VAL A 140 -23.66 11.99 9.05
N ASN A 141 -24.60 12.08 8.11
CA ASN A 141 -25.74 12.98 8.24
C ASN A 141 -26.65 12.59 9.40
N GLU A 142 -26.93 11.29 9.58
CA GLU A 142 -27.69 10.78 10.71
C GLU A 142 -27.02 11.11 12.06
N ALA A 143 -25.69 10.98 12.14
CA ALA A 143 -24.93 11.35 13.33
C ALA A 143 -25.02 12.85 13.60
N ASN A 144 -24.87 13.70 12.58
CA ASN A 144 -24.97 15.15 12.70
C ASN A 144 -26.37 15.61 13.14
N VAL A 145 -27.44 14.99 12.60
CA VAL A 145 -28.82 15.27 13.02
C VAL A 145 -29.04 14.89 14.49
N LYS A 146 -28.56 13.72 14.91
CA LYS A 146 -28.64 13.29 16.32
C LYS A 146 -27.85 14.22 17.24
N GLN A 147 -26.66 14.64 16.82
CA GLN A 147 -25.84 15.60 17.55
C GLN A 147 -26.57 16.95 17.70
N ALA A 148 -27.09 17.52 16.61
CA ALA A 148 -27.83 18.77 16.64
C ALA A 148 -29.06 18.70 17.56
N ALA A 149 -29.77 17.57 17.59
CA ALA A 149 -30.89 17.35 18.49
C ALA A 149 -30.44 17.32 19.97
N ALA A 150 -29.36 16.61 20.29
CA ALA A 150 -28.81 16.55 21.64
C ALA A 150 -28.28 17.91 22.11
N GLU A 151 -27.56 18.64 21.25
CA GLU A 151 -27.06 19.99 21.53
C GLU A 151 -28.20 20.98 21.78
N LYS A 152 -29.30 20.88 21.02
CA LYS A 152 -30.49 21.68 21.26
C LYS A 152 -31.09 21.40 22.65
N GLN A 153 -31.26 20.13 23.01
CA GLN A 153 -31.78 19.75 24.32
C GLN A 153 -30.87 20.22 25.46
N LEU A 154 -29.55 20.14 25.28
CA LEU A 154 -28.58 20.67 26.24
C LEU A 154 -28.75 22.17 26.43
N ARG A 155 -28.89 22.94 25.34
CA ARG A 155 -29.12 24.39 25.40
C ARG A 155 -30.42 24.74 26.12
N GLU A 156 -31.50 23.99 25.87
CA GLU A 156 -32.77 24.16 26.58
C GLU A 156 -32.65 23.86 28.08
N ALA A 157 -31.92 22.81 28.45
CA ALA A 157 -31.67 22.46 29.85
C ALA A 157 -30.78 23.50 30.56
N GLN A 158 -29.74 24.00 29.88
CA GLN A 158 -28.89 25.08 30.37
C GLN A 158 -29.70 26.35 30.65
N GLY A 159 -30.58 26.75 29.72
CA GLY A 159 -31.47 27.90 29.94
C GLY A 159 -32.39 27.73 31.16
N LYS A 160 -32.88 26.51 31.43
CA LYS A 160 -33.64 26.22 32.66
C LYS A 160 -32.78 26.37 33.91
N ILE A 161 -31.53 25.91 33.88
CA ILE A 161 -30.59 26.06 35.00
C ILE A 161 -30.35 27.54 35.27
N ASP A 162 -30.11 28.35 34.23
CA ASP A 162 -29.85 29.78 34.37
C ASP A 162 -31.02 30.52 35.03
N VAL A 163 -32.25 30.23 34.61
CA VAL A 163 -33.47 30.79 35.21
C VAL A 163 -33.58 30.38 36.69
N LEU A 164 -33.44 29.07 36.98
CA LEU A 164 -33.51 28.58 38.36
C LEU A 164 -32.40 29.17 39.24
N GLN A 165 -31.19 29.35 38.70
CA GLN A 165 -30.08 29.94 39.42
C GLN A 165 -30.33 31.43 39.73
N ALA A 166 -30.96 32.16 38.81
CA ALA A 166 -31.40 33.53 39.03
C ALA A 166 -32.49 33.61 40.12
N GLU A 167 -33.48 32.71 40.09
CA GLU A 167 -34.52 32.62 41.11
C GLU A 167 -33.94 32.33 42.50
N VAL A 168 -33.06 31.34 42.62
CA VAL A 168 -32.36 31.00 43.88
C VAL A 168 -31.56 32.19 44.39
N THR A 169 -30.89 32.93 43.50
CA THR A 169 -30.12 34.13 43.86
C THR A 169 -31.01 35.25 44.38
N ALA A 170 -32.16 35.48 43.73
CA ALA A 170 -33.15 36.46 44.16
C ALA A 170 -33.75 36.08 45.52
N LEU A 171 -34.17 34.82 45.70
CA LEU A 171 -34.67 34.27 46.97
C LEU A 171 -33.63 34.41 48.09
N LYS A 172 -32.36 34.08 47.83
CA LYS A 172 -31.27 34.22 48.80
C LYS A 172 -31.08 35.68 49.23
N THR A 173 -31.17 36.61 48.29
CA THR A 173 -31.08 38.06 48.57
C THR A 173 -32.25 38.50 49.45
N LEU A 174 -33.48 38.09 49.12
CA LEU A 174 -34.68 38.43 49.86
C LEU A 174 -34.63 37.92 51.31
N VAL A 175 -34.14 36.69 51.51
CA VAL A 175 -33.91 36.12 52.85
C VAL A 175 -32.89 36.95 53.64
N LEU A 176 -31.75 37.29 53.02
CA LEU A 176 -30.70 38.09 53.68
C LEU A 176 -31.16 39.51 54.02
N THR A 177 -32.04 40.13 53.23
CA THR A 177 -32.59 41.46 53.52
C THR A 177 -33.72 41.45 54.55
N SER A 178 -34.45 40.33 54.66
CA SER A 178 -35.58 40.19 55.60
C SER A 178 -35.15 39.92 57.04
N THR A 179 -33.91 39.47 57.26
CA THR A 179 -33.28 39.35 58.57
C THR A 179 -31.98 40.16 58.60
N PRO A 180 -32.02 41.49 58.74
CA PRO A 180 -30.81 42.27 58.89
C PRO A 180 -30.34 42.09 60.33
N SER A 181 -29.42 41.17 60.61
CA SER A 181 -28.62 41.24 61.85
C SER A 181 -27.49 40.22 61.89
N SER A 182 -26.30 40.72 62.17
CA SER A 182 -25.27 40.05 62.96
C SER A 182 -25.92 39.17 64.04
N PRO A 183 -25.62 37.87 64.13
CA PRO A 183 -26.34 36.98 65.01
C PRO A 183 -26.17 37.42 66.46
N ASN A 184 -27.30 37.66 67.12
CA ASN A 184 -27.38 38.10 68.50
C ASN A 184 -26.78 37.02 69.41
N ARG A 185 -25.52 37.19 69.83
CA ARG A 185 -24.75 36.21 70.62
C ARG A 185 -25.29 36.00 72.04
N GLN A 186 -26.31 36.76 72.46
CA GLN A 186 -26.78 36.79 73.84
C GLN A 186 -27.97 35.85 74.13
N LEU A 187 -28.50 35.14 73.13
CA LEU A 187 -29.67 34.26 73.28
C LEU A 187 -29.39 32.77 73.07
N HIS A 188 -28.13 32.38 72.79
CA HIS A 188 -27.73 30.98 72.67
C HIS A 188 -26.64 30.61 73.69
N PRO A 189 -27.03 30.00 74.84
CA PRO A 189 -26.09 29.40 75.78
C PRO A 189 -25.26 28.23 75.22
N GLN A 190 -25.62 27.72 74.03
CA GLN A 190 -25.05 26.49 73.45
C GLN A 190 -23.84 26.69 72.51
N LEU A 191 -23.30 27.91 72.37
CA LEU A 191 -22.06 28.17 71.62
C LEU A 191 -20.84 28.41 72.53
N GLN A 192 -20.81 27.78 73.71
CA GLN A 192 -19.58 27.62 74.50
C GLN A 192 -18.99 26.22 74.24
N PRO A 193 -17.69 26.08 73.97
CA PRO A 193 -17.05 24.77 73.99
C PRO A 193 -16.69 24.41 75.44
N PRO A 194 -17.12 23.22 75.90
CA PRO A 194 -16.19 22.34 76.60
C PRO A 194 -16.36 20.90 76.06
N GLY A 195 -15.31 20.11 75.83
CA GLY A 195 -14.27 19.82 76.80
C GLY A 195 -14.65 18.53 77.56
N ALA A 196 -14.07 17.42 77.12
CA ALA A 196 -13.82 16.18 77.87
C ALA A 196 -15.00 15.23 78.27
N ARG A 197 -14.78 13.96 77.88
CA ARG A 197 -15.18 12.68 78.52
C ARG A 197 -16.58 12.11 78.27
N GLY A 198 -16.59 10.81 77.98
CA GLY A 198 -17.58 9.89 78.55
C GLY A 198 -18.15 8.87 77.57
N ALA A 199 -17.62 7.65 77.61
CA ALA A 199 -18.31 6.46 77.12
C ALA A 199 -19.62 6.23 77.88
N HIS A 200 -20.62 5.58 77.25
CA HIS A 200 -21.27 4.34 77.73
C HIS A 200 -22.49 3.97 76.86
N LYS A 201 -22.85 2.70 77.00
CA LYS A 201 -23.61 1.78 76.14
C LYS A 201 -25.14 1.81 76.40
N HIS A 202 -25.85 1.05 75.56
CA HIS A 202 -27.24 0.52 75.63
C HIS A 202 -28.34 1.43 75.06
N GLY A 203 -29.32 0.96 74.28
CA GLY A 203 -29.68 -0.39 73.85
C GLY A 203 -31.18 -0.44 73.51
N GLY A 204 -31.54 -1.19 72.46
CA GLY A 204 -32.93 -1.57 72.10
C GLY A 204 -33.76 -0.45 71.47
N GLY A 205 -34.55 -0.64 70.42
CA GLY A 205 -35.01 -1.84 69.72
C GLY A 205 -36.33 -1.49 69.00
N HIS A 206 -36.65 -2.24 67.96
CA HIS A 206 -37.95 -2.32 67.23
C HIS A 206 -38.23 -1.27 66.14
N VAL A 207 -38.77 -1.58 64.96
CA VAL A 207 -38.97 -2.81 64.18
C VAL A 207 -39.49 -2.36 62.79
N ARG A 208 -38.93 -2.96 61.71
CA ARG A 208 -39.43 -3.28 60.33
C ARG A 208 -40.29 -2.24 59.53
N ASN A 209 -40.23 -2.10 58.20
CA ASN A 209 -40.21 -3.05 57.05
C ASN A 209 -39.51 -2.35 55.83
N LYS A 210 -38.52 -2.94 55.12
CA LYS A 210 -38.56 -3.69 53.82
C LYS A 210 -39.11 -2.86 52.61
N SER A 211 -38.49 -2.74 51.41
CA SER A 211 -37.41 -3.47 50.71
C SER A 211 -36.89 -2.71 49.46
N ALA A 212 -35.73 -3.16 48.94
CA ALA A 212 -35.26 -3.16 47.53
C ALA A 212 -34.77 -1.82 46.92
N SER A 213 -33.60 -1.67 46.29
CA SER A 213 -32.54 -2.57 45.81
C SER A 213 -31.32 -1.72 45.40
N GLY A 214 -30.13 -2.33 45.34
CA GLY A 214 -29.07 -1.91 44.41
C GLY A 214 -27.82 -1.30 45.04
N ALA A 215 -26.96 -2.16 45.58
CA ALA A 215 -25.59 -1.83 45.95
C ALA A 215 -24.70 -1.70 44.71
N PHE A 216 -23.87 -0.65 44.68
CA PHE A 216 -22.56 -0.69 44.02
C PHE A 216 -21.52 -0.06 44.95
N PRO A 217 -20.37 -0.73 45.19
CA PRO A 217 -19.30 -0.20 46.04
C PRO A 217 -18.46 0.85 45.29
N SER A 218 -18.13 1.92 46.00
CA SER A 218 -17.06 2.84 45.66
C SER A 218 -15.71 2.29 46.16
N SER A 219 -14.77 2.12 45.24
CA SER A 219 -13.33 2.05 45.53
C SER A 219 -12.53 2.46 44.30
N PRO A 220 -11.25 2.84 44.48
CA PRO A 220 -10.64 3.94 43.77
C PRO A 220 -10.15 3.52 42.39
N GLY A 221 -10.51 4.32 41.39
CA GLY A 221 -9.97 4.22 40.04
C GLY A 221 -8.46 4.41 40.07
N LYS A 222 -7.76 3.33 39.73
CA LYS A 222 -6.41 3.36 39.22
C LYS A 222 -6.34 4.38 38.08
N SER A 223 -5.25 5.11 38.02
CA SER A 223 -4.78 5.86 36.86
C SER A 223 -4.87 4.98 35.61
N GLU A 224 -5.96 5.12 34.87
CA GLU A 224 -6.07 4.66 33.50
C GLU A 224 -5.18 5.56 32.67
N THR A 225 -4.03 5.01 32.35
CA THR A 225 -3.21 5.34 31.20
C THR A 225 -4.09 5.78 30.05
N SER A 226 -4.02 7.07 29.73
CA SER A 226 -4.35 7.61 28.43
C SER A 226 -3.85 6.63 27.37
N SER A 227 -4.76 6.13 26.54
CA SER A 227 -4.43 5.50 25.26
C SER A 227 -3.81 6.57 24.37
N VAL A 228 -2.55 6.88 24.64
CA VAL A 228 -1.64 7.48 23.69
C VAL A 228 -1.33 6.37 22.70
N SER A 229 -1.79 6.54 21.46
CA SER A 229 -1.36 5.73 20.34
C SER A 229 0.17 5.66 20.34
N VAL A 230 0.73 4.50 20.68
CA VAL A 230 2.16 4.23 20.47
C VAL A 230 2.32 3.89 18.98
N GLU A 231 2.30 4.93 18.15
CA GLU A 231 2.68 4.89 16.73
C GLU A 231 3.84 5.88 16.38
N PRO A 232 4.94 6.05 17.16
CA PRO A 232 6.14 6.72 16.64
C PRO A 232 7.22 5.74 16.13
N GLU A 233 7.32 4.53 16.69
CA GLU A 233 8.52 3.69 16.56
C GLU A 233 8.71 3.05 15.16
N ALA A 234 7.62 2.59 14.52
CA ALA A 234 7.70 2.01 13.18
C ALA A 234 8.10 3.04 12.11
N LYS A 235 7.73 4.31 12.33
CA LYS A 235 8.06 5.43 11.44
C LYS A 235 9.54 5.79 11.55
N GLU A 236 10.10 5.78 12.76
CA GLU A 236 11.54 5.99 12.99
C GLU A 236 12.38 4.87 12.38
N LEU A 237 11.99 3.60 12.57
CA LEU A 237 12.68 2.46 11.97
C LEU A 237 12.67 2.52 10.43
N SER A 238 11.55 2.95 9.84
CA SER A 238 11.42 3.11 8.39
C SER A 238 12.38 4.17 7.82
N GLN A 239 12.59 5.28 8.53
CA GLN A 239 13.57 6.30 8.14
C GLN A 239 15.00 5.77 8.26
N LEU A 240 15.31 5.02 9.31
CA LEU A 240 16.62 4.37 9.46
C LEU A 240 16.90 3.37 8.34
N VAL A 241 15.90 2.59 7.93
CA VAL A 241 15.99 1.69 6.77
C VAL A 241 16.29 2.47 5.50
N GLN A 242 15.58 3.58 5.26
CA GLN A 242 15.83 4.42 4.08
C GLN A 242 17.28 4.92 4.05
N SER A 243 17.76 5.54 5.13
CA SER A 243 19.14 6.02 5.21
C SER A 243 20.16 4.89 5.07
N ALA A 244 19.87 3.68 5.58
CA ALA A 244 20.77 2.54 5.44
C ALA A 244 20.86 2.03 3.99
N VAL A 245 19.76 2.09 3.22
CA VAL A 245 19.73 1.71 1.81
C VAL A 245 20.52 2.72 0.96
N GLU A 246 20.33 4.02 1.20
CA GLU A 246 21.06 5.09 0.51
C GLU A 246 22.57 5.01 0.79
N ASN A 247 22.95 4.72 2.05
CA ASN A 247 24.35 4.56 2.46
C ASN A 247 24.93 3.16 2.22
N ASN A 248 24.20 2.25 1.56
CA ASN A 248 24.64 0.87 1.30
C ASN A 248 25.15 0.11 2.54
N SER A 249 24.49 0.30 3.68
CA SER A 249 24.85 -0.29 4.98
C SER A 249 23.76 -1.23 5.54
N LEU A 250 22.78 -1.59 4.71
CA LEU A 250 21.73 -2.54 5.05
C LEU A 250 22.10 -3.95 4.60
N THR A 251 21.95 -4.93 5.48
CA THR A 251 22.05 -6.35 5.12
C THR A 251 20.77 -7.11 5.45
N ILE A 252 20.44 -8.12 4.64
CA ILE A 252 19.28 -9.00 4.82
C ILE A 252 19.80 -10.43 4.99
N GLU A 253 19.45 -11.07 6.11
CA GLU A 253 19.89 -12.42 6.44
C GLU A 253 18.68 -13.36 6.60
N PRO A 254 18.75 -14.60 6.08
CA PRO A 254 17.77 -15.62 6.40
C PRO A 254 17.93 -16.09 7.86
N VAL A 255 16.83 -16.44 8.49
CA VAL A 255 16.81 -17.00 9.85
C VAL A 255 16.52 -18.49 9.76
N ALA A 256 17.47 -19.32 10.22
CA ALA A 256 17.26 -20.76 10.31
C ALA A 256 16.15 -21.06 11.32
N MET A 257 15.16 -21.86 10.92
CA MET A 257 14.09 -22.31 11.81
C MET A 257 14.59 -23.44 12.73
N SER A 258 15.47 -23.13 13.68
CA SER A 258 15.75 -24.05 14.78
C SER A 258 14.67 -23.90 15.85
N ALA A 259 14.05 -25.01 16.24
CA ALA A 259 13.19 -25.07 17.41
C ALA A 259 14.02 -24.61 18.63
N LEU A 260 13.51 -23.58 19.33
CA LEU A 260 14.00 -22.92 20.55
C LEU A 260 14.58 -21.50 20.34
N PRO A 261 13.78 -20.45 20.61
CA PRO A 261 14.30 -19.13 20.90
C PRO A 261 14.40 -18.96 22.43
N ILE A 262 15.59 -19.16 23.00
CA ILE A 262 15.94 -18.51 24.28
C ILE A 262 16.25 -17.06 23.91
N VAL A 263 15.28 -16.16 24.04
CA VAL A 263 15.52 -14.72 23.80
C VAL A 263 15.28 -13.95 25.09
N LYS A 264 16.31 -13.23 25.52
CA LYS A 264 16.31 -12.29 26.65
C LYS A 264 15.26 -11.20 26.42
N ALA A 265 14.71 -10.68 27.52
CA ALA A 265 13.60 -9.73 27.59
C ALA A 265 13.77 -8.38 26.86
N SER A 266 14.94 -8.08 26.25
CA SER A 266 15.21 -6.85 25.52
C SER A 266 14.67 -6.83 24.07
N ALA A 267 13.94 -7.86 23.64
CA ALA A 267 13.51 -8.06 22.25
C ALA A 267 12.05 -7.63 21.96
N ILE A 268 11.54 -6.62 22.67
CA ILE A 268 10.20 -6.06 22.40
C ILE A 268 10.24 -5.10 21.20
N GLU A 269 11.36 -4.41 20.97
CA GLU A 269 11.53 -3.39 19.91
C GLU A 269 11.95 -3.96 18.54
N CYS A 270 12.51 -5.19 18.49
CA CYS A 270 13.14 -5.75 17.29
C CYS A 270 12.22 -6.61 16.40
N GLY A 271 10.94 -6.73 16.77
CA GLY A 271 10.04 -7.73 16.18
C GLY A 271 10.45 -9.16 16.56
N GLY A 272 9.54 -10.10 16.34
CA GLY A 272 9.79 -11.53 16.64
C GLY A 272 9.59 -12.38 15.40
N PRO A 273 9.89 -13.69 15.45
CA PRO A 273 9.64 -14.61 14.33
C PRO A 273 8.18 -14.59 13.83
N LYS A 274 7.24 -14.10 14.65
CA LYS A 274 5.80 -14.01 14.35
C LYS A 274 5.27 -12.58 14.16
N LYS A 275 6.10 -11.54 14.31
CA LYS A 275 5.68 -10.13 14.19
C LYS A 275 6.73 -9.32 13.43
N CYS A 276 6.30 -8.68 12.35
CA CYS A 276 7.15 -7.81 11.55
C CYS A 276 7.48 -6.51 12.30
N ALA A 277 8.76 -6.14 12.36
CA ALA A 277 9.20 -4.89 13.00
C ALA A 277 8.76 -3.64 12.22
N LEU A 278 8.64 -3.72 10.89
CA LEU A 278 8.33 -2.57 10.04
C LEU A 278 6.84 -2.32 9.85
N SER A 279 6.03 -3.37 9.77
CA SER A 279 4.58 -3.24 9.54
C SER A 279 3.74 -3.53 10.78
N GLY A 280 4.34 -3.97 11.88
CA GLY A 280 3.61 -4.40 13.08
C GLY A 280 2.75 -5.65 12.91
N MET A 281 2.58 -6.16 11.68
CA MET A 281 1.68 -7.27 11.38
C MET A 281 2.20 -8.61 11.89
N SER A 282 1.29 -9.42 12.42
CA SER A 282 1.57 -10.81 12.82
C SER A 282 1.70 -11.72 11.59
N ARG A 283 2.94 -11.99 11.18
CA ARG A 283 3.33 -12.84 10.04
C ARG A 283 4.62 -13.60 10.37
N LEU A 284 4.80 -14.77 9.76
CA LEU A 284 6.04 -15.54 9.90
C LEU A 284 7.19 -14.82 9.19
N CYS A 285 8.16 -14.34 9.96
CA CYS A 285 9.33 -13.63 9.48
C CYS A 285 10.51 -14.59 9.40
N ARG A 286 10.84 -15.02 8.17
CA ARG A 286 11.99 -15.90 7.89
C ARG A 286 13.29 -15.13 7.64
N HIS A 287 13.24 -13.81 7.66
CA HIS A 287 14.38 -12.94 7.38
C HIS A 287 14.49 -11.86 8.45
N ARG A 288 15.73 -11.42 8.68
CA ARG A 288 16.06 -10.29 9.55
C ARG A 288 16.95 -9.30 8.80
N ILE A 289 16.86 -8.03 9.17
CA ILE A 289 17.72 -6.97 8.64
C ILE A 289 18.65 -6.44 9.72
N LYS A 290 19.84 -6.03 9.30
CA LYS A 290 20.81 -5.30 10.13
C LYS A 290 21.06 -3.94 9.49
N LEU A 291 21.03 -2.88 10.30
CA LEU A 291 21.22 -1.50 9.89
C LEU A 291 22.58 -1.00 10.37
N GLY A 292 23.55 -0.92 9.45
CA GLY A 292 24.93 -0.55 9.75
C GLY A 292 25.58 -1.48 10.79
N ASP A 293 26.41 -0.90 11.65
CA ASP A 293 27.18 -1.64 12.65
C ASP A 293 26.48 -1.76 14.01
N LYS A 294 25.25 -1.22 14.16
CA LYS A 294 24.55 -1.10 15.45
C LYS A 294 24.13 -2.43 16.10
N GLY A 295 24.46 -3.58 15.51
CA GLY A 295 24.33 -4.91 16.13
C GLY A 295 22.90 -5.39 16.40
N SER A 296 21.88 -4.54 16.20
CA SER A 296 20.47 -4.91 16.32
C SER A 296 19.95 -5.55 15.04
N TYR A 297 19.18 -6.62 15.22
CA TYR A 297 18.52 -7.33 14.12
C TYR A 297 17.02 -7.12 14.20
N TYR A 298 16.39 -6.79 13.09
CA TYR A 298 14.95 -6.56 13.01
C TYR A 298 14.29 -7.63 12.14
N TYR A 299 13.29 -8.33 12.67
CA TYR A 299 12.55 -9.34 11.90
C TYR A 299 11.59 -8.68 10.91
N ILE A 300 11.63 -9.13 9.65
CA ILE A 300 10.82 -8.55 8.59
C ILE A 300 9.93 -9.59 7.90
N SER A 301 8.73 -9.15 7.53
CA SER A 301 7.79 -9.98 6.77
C SER A 301 8.27 -10.19 5.33
N PRO A 302 7.77 -11.22 4.62
CA PRO A 302 8.05 -11.42 3.19
C PRO A 302 7.68 -10.20 2.32
N SER A 303 6.58 -9.51 2.65
CA SER A 303 6.15 -8.28 1.98
C SER A 303 7.19 -7.16 2.18
N SER A 304 7.57 -6.91 3.43
CA SER A 304 8.58 -5.89 3.76
C SER A 304 9.92 -6.20 3.12
N ARG A 305 10.35 -7.47 3.10
CA ARG A 305 11.57 -7.92 2.42
C ARG A 305 11.53 -7.56 0.94
N THR A 306 10.44 -7.89 0.25
CA THR A 306 10.32 -7.65 -1.19
C THR A 306 10.40 -6.16 -1.51
N ARG A 307 9.73 -5.32 -0.71
CA ARG A 307 9.82 -3.85 -0.84
C ARG A 307 11.25 -3.35 -0.66
N ILE A 308 11.95 -3.79 0.38
CA ILE A 308 13.35 -3.38 0.64
C ILE A 308 14.27 -3.87 -0.46
N THR A 309 14.18 -5.14 -0.88
CA THR A 309 15.02 -5.72 -1.92
C THR A 309 14.84 -5.01 -3.26
N ALA A 310 13.60 -4.70 -3.67
CA ALA A 310 13.35 -3.98 -4.92
C ALA A 310 14.03 -2.61 -4.93
N VAL A 311 13.96 -1.87 -3.82
CA VAL A 311 14.65 -0.58 -3.68
C VAL A 311 16.17 -0.76 -3.67
N CYS A 312 16.70 -1.74 -2.92
CA CYS A 312 18.14 -2.02 -2.89
C CYS A 312 18.69 -2.39 -4.27
N ASN A 313 17.97 -3.21 -5.05
CA ASN A 313 18.35 -3.57 -6.40
C ASN A 313 18.44 -2.33 -7.30
N PHE A 314 17.44 -1.46 -7.23
CA PHE A 314 17.43 -0.20 -7.97
C PHE A 314 18.65 0.67 -7.63
N PHE A 315 18.88 0.96 -6.33
CA PHE A 315 20.01 1.80 -5.91
C PHE A 315 21.36 1.18 -6.24
N THR A 316 21.48 -0.14 -6.14
CA THR A 316 22.71 -0.86 -6.50
C THR A 316 23.01 -0.70 -7.99
N TYR A 317 22.00 -0.85 -8.85
CA TYR A 317 22.16 -0.66 -10.29
C TYR A 317 22.55 0.78 -10.64
N ILE A 318 21.89 1.77 -10.05
CA ILE A 318 22.24 3.18 -10.24
C ILE A 318 23.69 3.46 -9.79
N ARG A 319 24.13 2.88 -8.68
CA ARG A 319 25.53 3.00 -8.21
C ARG A 319 26.51 2.39 -9.21
N TYR A 320 26.19 1.25 -9.81
CA TYR A 320 27.04 0.63 -10.83
C TYR A 320 27.15 1.49 -12.10
N ILE A 321 26.07 2.14 -12.52
CA ILE A 321 26.09 3.10 -13.64
C ILE A 321 27.00 4.29 -13.29
N GLN A 322 26.83 4.88 -12.10
CA GLN A 322 27.62 6.04 -11.66
C GLN A 322 29.12 5.73 -11.54
N GLN A 323 29.46 4.50 -11.14
CA GLN A 323 30.85 4.02 -11.02
C GLN A 323 31.45 3.57 -12.36
N GLY A 324 30.67 3.56 -13.44
CA GLY A 324 31.13 3.09 -14.75
C GLY A 324 31.36 1.57 -14.84
N LEU A 325 30.75 0.79 -13.93
CA LEU A 325 30.85 -0.68 -13.92
C LEU A 325 29.93 -1.33 -14.97
N VAL A 326 28.93 -0.60 -15.45
CA VAL A 326 27.97 -1.09 -16.44
C VAL A 326 28.49 -0.81 -17.86
N ARG A 327 28.68 -1.87 -18.65
CA ARG A 327 29.19 -1.80 -20.04
C ARG A 327 28.09 -1.93 -21.12
N HIS A 328 26.83 -1.73 -20.75
CA HIS A 328 25.68 -1.82 -21.65
C HIS A 328 25.47 -0.53 -22.47
N ASP A 329 24.75 -0.63 -23.58
CA ASP A 329 24.32 0.54 -24.34
C ASP A 329 23.23 1.33 -23.58
N ALA A 330 22.96 2.57 -24.02
CA ALA A 330 22.02 3.45 -23.35
C ALA A 330 20.59 2.89 -23.30
N GLU A 331 20.21 2.13 -24.32
CA GLU A 331 18.89 1.51 -24.42
C GLU A 331 18.72 0.36 -23.41
N GLN A 332 19.68 -0.55 -23.31
CA GLN A 332 19.68 -1.62 -22.31
C GLN A 332 19.70 -1.04 -20.89
N MET A 333 20.51 0.01 -20.65
CA MET A 333 20.50 0.70 -19.35
C MET A 333 19.13 1.29 -19.01
N PHE A 334 18.47 1.92 -19.99
CA PHE A 334 17.14 2.48 -19.82
C PHE A 334 16.10 1.40 -19.48
N TRP A 335 16.06 0.32 -20.25
CA TRP A 335 15.11 -0.77 -20.02
C TRP A 335 15.33 -1.46 -18.67
N GLU A 336 16.57 -1.60 -18.23
CA GLU A 336 16.88 -2.15 -16.91
C GLU A 336 16.41 -1.22 -15.78
N VAL A 337 16.56 0.10 -15.94
CA VAL A 337 15.97 1.08 -15.02
C VAL A 337 14.44 0.96 -15.00
N MET A 338 13.78 0.82 -16.16
CA MET A 338 12.33 0.67 -16.25
C MET A 338 11.86 -0.64 -15.60
N ARG A 339 12.60 -1.74 -15.78
CA ARG A 339 12.36 -3.03 -15.14
C ARG A 339 12.42 -2.93 -13.61
N LEU A 340 13.48 -2.31 -13.06
CA LEU A 340 13.64 -2.10 -11.62
C LEU A 340 12.58 -1.16 -11.03
N ARG A 341 12.16 -0.13 -11.78
CA ARG A 341 11.03 0.74 -11.38
C ARG A 341 9.71 -0.03 -11.34
N ARG A 342 9.47 -0.92 -12.31
CA ARG A 342 8.30 -1.81 -12.31
C ARG A 342 8.29 -2.71 -11.07
N GLU A 343 9.42 -3.32 -10.71
CA GLU A 343 9.51 -4.15 -9.50
C GLU A 343 9.16 -3.37 -8.22
N MET A 344 9.65 -2.13 -8.09
CA MET A 344 9.29 -1.26 -6.97
C MET A 344 7.79 -0.94 -6.93
N THR A 345 7.16 -0.65 -8.08
CA THR A 345 5.71 -0.37 -8.17
C THR A 345 4.88 -1.60 -7.79
N VAL A 346 5.25 -2.78 -8.30
CA VAL A 346 4.59 -4.05 -7.96
C VAL A 346 4.67 -4.33 -6.46
N ALA A 347 5.86 -4.16 -5.87
CA ALA A 347 6.05 -4.32 -4.43
C ALA A 347 5.27 -3.28 -3.60
N LYS A 348 5.14 -2.04 -4.10
CA LYS A 348 4.34 -0.98 -3.47
C LYS A 348 2.86 -1.33 -3.39
N LEU A 349 2.31 -1.99 -4.42
CA LEU A 349 0.93 -2.47 -4.44
C LEU A 349 0.71 -3.72 -3.57
N GLY A 350 1.76 -4.25 -2.93
CA GLY A 350 1.65 -5.39 -2.02
C GLY A 350 1.77 -6.75 -2.71
N PHE A 351 2.09 -6.80 -4.00
CA PHE A 351 2.39 -8.05 -4.71
C PHE A 351 3.84 -8.47 -4.43
N TYR A 352 4.00 -9.67 -3.88
CA TYR A 352 5.31 -10.26 -3.65
C TYR A 352 5.26 -11.77 -3.86
N LEU A 353 6.35 -12.32 -4.40
CA LEU A 353 6.51 -13.76 -4.49
C LEU A 353 6.81 -14.29 -3.10
N THR A 354 5.89 -15.08 -2.55
CA THR A 354 6.21 -15.93 -1.42
C THR A 354 7.07 -17.06 -1.93
N ASP A 355 8.31 -17.11 -1.46
CA ASP A 355 9.22 -18.23 -1.65
C ASP A 355 8.62 -19.45 -0.92
N GLN A 356 7.69 -20.13 -1.60
CA GLN A 356 7.20 -21.44 -1.21
C GLN A 356 8.25 -22.46 -1.67
N GLY A 357 9.31 -22.56 -0.87
CA GLY A 357 10.10 -23.78 -0.77
C GLY A 357 9.31 -24.84 -0.02
#